data_AF-A0A3C0ZJ10-F1
#
_entry.id   AF-A0A3C0ZJ10-F1
#
_cell.length_a   1.000
_cell.length_b   1.000
_cell.length_c   1.000
_cell.angle_alpha   90.00
_cell.angle_beta   90.00
_cell.angle_gamma   90.00
#
_symmetry.space_group_name_H-M   'P 1'
#
loop_
_entity.id
_entity.type
_entity.pdbx_description
1 polymer ?
#
loop_
_entity_poly.entity_id
_entity_poly.type
_entity_poly.pdbx_seq_one_letter_code
_entity_poly.pdbx_strand_id
1 'polypeptide(L)'
;MISVDEAVAFEWVDYYFLFQTMKVFLATLCLFLLASCEPGLTPPPEVEPGLGGTILFEKGTWPRQDSLFNLWVFASKIYPLDSSKIFTGLFSEPPAIYIHPSFEKNLPFFVDSTVYSFALPAGTYKYIGVLQRFREEISVGSLRVVGLYGSNSIPPEPLQVTVEDFQFVRGVNMKVNFHKPPRQPF
;
A
#
# COMPACT_ATOMS: atom_id res chain seq x y z
N MET A 1 -54.25 36.86 -63.99
CA MET A 1 -52.96 37.56 -64.14
C MET A 1 -52.38 37.65 -62.74
N ILE A 2 -51.64 36.61 -62.32
CA ILE A 2 -51.03 36.53 -60.98
C ILE A 2 -49.56 36.88 -61.18
N SER A 3 -49.09 37.86 -60.41
CA SER A 3 -47.78 38.48 -60.51
C SER A 3 -46.67 37.46 -60.22
N VAL A 4 -45.61 37.46 -61.03
CA VAL A 4 -44.47 36.53 -60.96
C VAL A 4 -43.47 36.92 -59.85
N ASP A 5 -43.70 38.03 -59.14
CA ASP A 5 -42.75 38.58 -58.16
C ASP A 5 -42.81 37.96 -56.75
N GLU A 6 -43.81 37.14 -56.42
CA GLU A 6 -43.94 36.54 -55.07
C GLU A 6 -43.13 35.26 -54.85
N ALA A 7 -42.67 34.59 -55.91
CA ALA A 7 -42.00 33.29 -55.78
C ALA A 7 -40.54 33.37 -55.30
N VAL A 8 -39.86 34.51 -55.50
CA VAL A 8 -38.43 34.62 -55.18
C VAL A 8 -38.19 34.91 -53.70
N ALA A 9 -39.14 35.51 -52.98
CA ALA A 9 -38.96 35.87 -51.58
C ALA A 9 -38.96 34.67 -50.61
N PHE A 10 -39.54 33.53 -51.01
CA PHE A 10 -39.72 32.38 -50.12
C PHE A 10 -38.44 31.55 -49.95
N GLU A 11 -37.58 31.46 -50.99
CA GLU A 11 -36.34 30.66 -50.92
C GLU A 11 -35.22 31.32 -50.08
N TRP A 12 -35.21 32.65 -49.94
CA TRP A 12 -34.19 33.35 -49.14
C TRP A 12 -34.42 33.25 -47.63
N VAL A 13 -35.66 33.03 -47.19
CA VAL A 13 -36.02 32.92 -45.77
C VAL A 13 -35.53 31.60 -45.19
N ASP A 14 -35.61 30.51 -45.95
CA ASP A 14 -35.17 29.17 -45.51
C ASP A 14 -33.65 29.08 -45.36
N TYR A 15 -32.88 29.71 -46.25
CA TYR A 15 -31.42 29.77 -46.14
C TYR A 15 -30.94 30.56 -44.93
N TYR A 16 -31.61 31.67 -44.60
CA TYR A 16 -31.29 32.45 -43.41
C TYR A 16 -31.59 31.67 -42.12
N PHE A 17 -32.67 30.88 -42.10
CA PHE A 17 -33.06 30.08 -40.95
C PHE A 17 -32.09 28.89 -40.73
N LEU A 18 -31.67 28.20 -41.80
CA LEU A 18 -30.65 27.15 -41.77
C LEU A 18 -29.28 27.67 -41.33
N PHE A 19 -28.91 28.89 -41.74
CA PHE A 19 -27.63 29.49 -41.34
C PHE A 19 -27.62 29.93 -39.87
N GLN A 20 -28.78 30.33 -39.34
CA GLN A 20 -28.94 30.68 -37.91
C GLN A 20 -28.90 29.44 -37.01
N THR A 21 -29.55 28.33 -37.39
CA THR A 21 -29.53 27.09 -36.60
C THR A 21 -28.15 26.45 -36.54
N MET A 22 -27.36 26.53 -37.62
CA MET A 22 -25.97 26.07 -37.63
C MET A 22 -25.07 26.81 -36.63
N LYS A 23 -25.26 28.13 -36.48
CA LYS A 23 -24.49 28.95 -35.53
C LYS A 23 -24.82 28.60 -34.08
N VAL A 24 -26.11 28.40 -33.77
CA VAL A 24 -26.56 28.02 -32.44
C VAL A 24 -26.05 26.62 -32.08
N PHE A 25 -26.07 25.68 -33.03
CA PHE A 25 -25.57 24.33 -32.82
C PHE A 25 -24.05 24.33 -32.57
N LEU A 26 -23.29 25.10 -33.37
CA LEU A 26 -21.85 25.24 -33.22
C LEU A 26 -21.47 25.91 -31.88
N ALA A 27 -22.22 26.93 -31.46
CA ALA A 27 -22.01 27.59 -30.16
C ALA A 27 -22.29 26.64 -28.98
N THR A 28 -23.37 25.85 -29.06
CA THR A 28 -23.72 24.86 -28.04
C THR A 28 -22.68 23.74 -27.96
N LEU A 29 -22.18 23.26 -29.11
CA LEU A 29 -21.13 22.25 -29.17
C LEU A 29 -19.81 22.76 -28.55
N CYS A 30 -19.41 24.00 -28.86
CA CYS A 30 -18.23 24.63 -28.25
C CYS A 30 -18.38 24.76 -26.72
N LEU A 31 -19.58 25.10 -26.23
CA LEU A 31 -19.83 25.20 -24.80
C LEU A 31 -19.68 23.85 -24.09
N PHE A 32 -20.16 22.76 -24.71
CA PHE A 32 -19.97 21.40 -24.19
C PHE A 32 -18.50 20.97 -24.17
N LEU A 33 -17.72 21.32 -25.20
CA LEU A 33 -16.29 21.00 -25.25
C LEU A 33 -15.49 21.71 -24.16
N LEU A 34 -15.87 22.93 -23.78
CA LEU A 34 -15.23 23.67 -22.70
C LEU A 34 -15.66 23.18 -21.30
N ALA A 35 -16.86 22.61 -21.17
CA ALA A 35 -17.34 22.04 -19.92
C ALA A 35 -16.74 20.65 -19.60
N SER A 36 -16.19 19.95 -20.60
CA SER A 36 -15.49 18.67 -20.42
C SER A 36 -14.02 18.81 -20.00
N CYS A 37 -13.61 19.98 -19.50
CA CYS A 37 -12.30 20.15 -18.88
C CYS A 37 -12.32 19.52 -17.49
N GLU A 38 -12.24 18.18 -17.44
CA GLU A 38 -11.97 17.47 -16.20
C GLU A 38 -10.62 17.98 -15.65
N PRO A 39 -10.54 18.30 -14.35
CA PRO A 39 -9.26 18.65 -13.73
C PRO A 39 -8.30 17.48 -13.99
N GLY A 40 -7.25 17.76 -14.76
CA GLY A 40 -6.28 16.77 -15.18
C GLY A 40 -5.69 16.04 -13.97
N LEU A 41 -5.47 14.74 -14.16
CA LEU A 41 -4.87 13.80 -13.22
C LEU A 41 -3.92 14.49 -12.22
N THR A 42 -4.37 14.65 -10.98
CA THR A 42 -3.51 15.09 -9.88
C THR A 42 -2.31 14.14 -9.85
N PRO A 43 -1.06 14.65 -9.90
CA PRO A 43 0.11 13.79 -9.87
C PRO A 43 0.07 12.95 -8.59
N PRO A 44 0.43 11.65 -8.66
CA PRO A 44 0.50 10.84 -7.46
C PRO A 44 1.47 11.51 -6.47
N PRO A 45 1.21 11.35 -5.17
CA PRO A 45 2.09 11.89 -4.14
C PRO A 45 3.53 11.42 -4.33
N GLU A 46 4.48 12.32 -4.09
CA GLU A 46 5.92 12.08 -4.33
C GLU A 46 6.52 11.04 -3.36
N VAL A 47 5.88 10.79 -2.22
CA VAL A 47 6.35 9.88 -1.18
C VAL A 47 5.35 8.75 -0.98
N GLU A 48 5.79 7.52 -1.25
CA GLU A 48 5.05 6.31 -0.92
C GLU A 48 5.05 6.12 0.60
N PRO A 49 3.87 6.04 1.26
CA PRO A 49 3.82 5.86 2.70
C PRO A 49 4.40 4.51 3.11
N GLY A 50 5.07 4.49 4.26
CA GLY A 50 5.72 3.28 4.71
C GLY A 50 6.62 3.47 5.91
N LEU A 51 7.43 2.44 6.17
CA LEU A 51 8.47 2.50 7.18
C LEU A 51 9.73 1.75 6.74
N GLY A 52 10.87 2.09 7.33
CA GLY A 52 12.13 1.45 7.02
C GLY A 52 13.15 1.57 8.14
N GLY A 53 14.13 0.69 8.10
CA GLY A 53 15.16 0.60 9.11
C GLY A 53 16.20 -0.48 8.78
N THR A 54 16.96 -0.85 9.81
CA THR A 54 17.97 -1.90 9.74
C THR A 54 17.61 -3.02 10.70
N ILE A 55 17.67 -4.25 10.19
CA ILE A 55 17.60 -5.47 11.01
C ILE A 55 19.03 -5.87 11.31
N LEU A 56 19.34 -6.02 12.60
CA LEU A 56 20.64 -6.47 13.11
C LEU A 56 20.50 -7.91 13.60
N PHE A 57 21.28 -8.83 13.05
CA PHE A 57 21.29 -10.23 13.45
C PHE A 57 22.45 -10.48 14.42
N GLU A 58 22.14 -11.02 15.59
CA GLU A 58 23.17 -11.30 16.60
C GLU A 58 24.10 -12.43 16.13
N LYS A 59 25.41 -12.18 16.20
CA LYS A 59 26.44 -13.10 15.71
C LYS A 59 26.33 -14.46 16.39
N GLY A 60 26.44 -15.52 15.59
CA GLY A 60 26.39 -16.90 16.10
C GLY A 60 25.01 -17.36 16.58
N THR A 61 23.96 -16.57 16.34
CA THR A 61 22.58 -16.97 16.70
C THR A 61 21.80 -17.55 15.52
N TRP A 62 22.30 -17.46 14.28
CA TRP A 62 21.62 -18.02 13.12
C TRP A 62 21.31 -19.52 13.32
N PRO A 63 20.07 -19.98 13.04
CA PRO A 63 19.75 -21.40 13.06
C PRO A 63 20.51 -22.14 11.96
N ARG A 64 20.50 -23.48 12.04
CA ARG A 64 20.99 -24.32 10.94
C ARG A 64 20.20 -24.05 9.66
N GLN A 65 20.86 -24.23 8.52
CA GLN A 65 20.30 -23.91 7.20
C GLN A 65 19.04 -24.71 6.86
N ASP A 66 18.91 -25.93 7.38
CA ASP A 66 17.74 -26.80 7.25
C ASP A 66 16.53 -26.34 8.07
N SER A 67 16.72 -25.41 9.01
CA SER A 67 15.71 -24.96 9.98
C SER A 67 15.16 -23.57 9.66
N LEU A 68 15.59 -22.98 8.54
CA LEU A 68 15.23 -21.63 8.11
C LEU A 68 14.64 -21.65 6.70
N PHE A 69 13.32 -21.53 6.61
CA PHE A 69 12.62 -21.57 5.32
C PHE A 69 12.29 -20.18 4.79
N ASN A 70 11.94 -19.23 5.67
CA ASN A 70 11.68 -17.85 5.26
C ASN A 70 11.88 -16.85 6.41
N LEU A 71 12.19 -15.60 6.06
CA LEU A 71 12.22 -14.43 6.94
C LEU A 71 11.49 -13.26 6.28
N TRP A 72 10.59 -12.66 7.05
CA TRP A 72 9.86 -11.45 6.66
C TRP A 72 9.90 -10.42 7.77
N VAL A 73 9.84 -9.14 7.43
CA VAL A 73 9.31 -8.10 8.30
C VAL A 73 7.80 -8.18 8.24
N PHE A 74 7.13 -8.04 9.38
CA PHE A 74 5.69 -7.88 9.40
C PHE A 74 5.31 -6.63 10.20
N ALA A 75 4.17 -6.04 9.85
CA ALA A 75 3.58 -4.91 10.56
C ALA A 75 2.09 -5.18 10.77
N SER A 76 1.63 -5.09 12.02
CA SER A 76 0.24 -5.38 12.38
C SER A 76 -0.44 -4.18 13.03
N LYS A 77 -1.68 -3.90 12.60
CA LYS A 77 -2.59 -2.93 13.22
C LYS A 77 -3.29 -3.50 14.47
N ILE A 78 -3.19 -4.81 14.70
CA ILE A 78 -3.83 -5.52 15.81
C ILE A 78 -2.78 -6.10 16.78
N TYR A 79 -2.99 -5.90 18.07
CA TYR A 79 -2.15 -6.45 19.14
C TYR A 79 -2.98 -6.55 20.44
N PRO A 80 -2.86 -7.63 21.24
CA PRO A 80 -2.01 -8.81 21.02
C PRO A 80 -2.48 -9.67 19.83
N LEU A 81 -1.53 -10.28 19.14
CA LEU A 81 -1.83 -11.31 18.14
C LEU A 81 -2.21 -12.60 18.89
N ASP A 82 -3.20 -13.32 18.39
CA ASP A 82 -3.45 -14.72 18.74
C ASP A 82 -3.40 -15.55 17.45
N SER A 83 -3.36 -16.87 17.57
CA SER A 83 -3.24 -17.78 16.44
C SER A 83 -4.36 -17.62 15.41
N SER A 84 -5.60 -17.37 15.85
CA SER A 84 -6.74 -17.19 14.95
C SER A 84 -6.66 -15.86 14.18
N LYS A 85 -6.17 -14.78 14.80
CA LYS A 85 -6.04 -13.46 14.18
C LYS A 85 -4.94 -13.35 13.14
N ILE A 86 -3.94 -14.23 13.12
CA ILE A 86 -2.84 -14.14 12.13
C ILE A 86 -3.38 -14.38 10.72
N PHE A 87 -4.04 -15.51 10.50
CA PHE A 87 -4.60 -15.84 9.19
C PHE A 87 -5.70 -14.86 8.81
N THR A 88 -6.63 -14.58 9.73
CA THR A 88 -7.68 -13.58 9.46
C THR A 88 -7.09 -12.20 9.14
N GLY A 89 -6.04 -11.77 9.85
CA GLY A 89 -5.43 -10.47 9.63
C GLY A 89 -4.58 -10.37 8.36
N LEU A 90 -3.99 -11.46 7.90
CA LEU A 90 -3.22 -11.51 6.64
C LEU A 90 -4.14 -11.53 5.41
N PHE A 91 -5.31 -12.18 5.51
CA PHE A 91 -6.22 -12.42 4.39
C PHE A 91 -7.53 -11.62 4.45
N SER A 92 -7.65 -10.65 5.36
CA SER A 92 -8.81 -9.74 5.40
C SER A 92 -8.72 -8.66 4.32
N GLU A 93 -9.86 -8.06 3.98
CA GLU A 93 -9.95 -6.89 3.10
C GLU A 93 -10.55 -5.70 3.87
N PRO A 94 -9.77 -4.66 4.21
CA PRO A 94 -8.32 -4.55 4.06
C PRO A 94 -7.54 -5.45 5.05
N PRO A 95 -6.27 -5.80 4.74
CA PRO A 95 -5.45 -6.60 5.64
C PRO A 95 -5.12 -5.83 6.92
N ALA A 96 -5.14 -6.52 8.06
CA ALA A 96 -4.70 -5.98 9.34
C ALA A 96 -3.22 -6.28 9.63
N ILE A 97 -2.64 -7.26 8.93
CA ILE A 97 -1.24 -7.68 9.01
C ILE A 97 -0.65 -7.60 7.61
N TYR A 98 0.48 -6.92 7.50
CA TYR A 98 1.23 -6.78 6.27
C TYR A 98 2.58 -7.49 6.43
N ILE A 99 3.14 -8.00 5.34
CA ILE A 99 4.48 -8.61 5.32
C ILE A 99 5.38 -8.02 4.23
N HIS A 100 6.69 -8.06 4.49
CA HIS A 100 7.73 -7.62 3.57
C HIS A 100 8.98 -8.51 3.65
N PRO A 101 9.57 -8.94 2.54
CA PRO A 101 9.04 -8.82 1.18
C PRO A 101 7.77 -9.67 1.00
N SER A 102 7.24 -9.77 -0.23
CA SER A 102 6.07 -10.62 -0.50
C SER A 102 6.28 -12.08 -0.04
N PHE A 103 5.19 -12.84 0.12
CA PHE A 103 5.23 -14.23 0.62
C PHE A 103 6.20 -15.16 -0.13
N GLU A 104 6.42 -14.91 -1.42
CA GLU A 104 7.30 -15.70 -2.30
C GLU A 104 8.78 -15.33 -2.16
N LYS A 105 9.08 -14.20 -1.54
CA LYS A 105 10.43 -13.68 -1.34
C LYS A 105 10.81 -13.80 0.13
N ASN A 106 12.10 -13.63 0.39
CA ASN A 106 12.67 -13.67 1.73
C ASN A 106 13.67 -12.53 1.93
N LEU A 107 13.83 -12.12 3.18
CA LEU A 107 14.99 -11.31 3.59
C LEU A 107 16.29 -12.12 3.42
N PRO A 108 17.45 -11.47 3.24
CA PRO A 108 18.74 -12.15 3.19
C PRO A 108 19.00 -13.02 4.43
N PHE A 109 19.54 -14.22 4.22
CA PHE A 109 19.91 -15.14 5.29
C PHE A 109 21.41 -15.06 5.58
N PHE A 110 21.82 -15.42 6.80
CA PHE A 110 23.22 -15.54 7.22
C PHE A 110 24.06 -14.27 7.02
N VAL A 111 23.41 -13.11 7.17
CA VAL A 111 24.06 -11.79 7.14
C VAL A 111 24.12 -11.20 8.56
N ASP A 112 25.03 -10.27 8.79
CA ASP A 112 25.10 -9.52 10.05
C ASP A 112 23.97 -8.47 10.16
N SER A 113 23.55 -7.91 9.02
CA SER A 113 22.48 -6.92 8.97
C SER A 113 21.83 -6.84 7.59
N THR A 114 20.58 -6.37 7.53
CA THR A 114 19.92 -5.98 6.28
C THR A 114 19.13 -4.69 6.45
N VAL A 115 19.22 -3.80 5.47
CA VAL A 115 18.34 -2.62 5.36
C VAL A 115 17.04 -3.07 4.69
N TYR A 116 15.92 -2.49 5.10
CA TYR A 116 14.62 -2.79 4.50
C TYR A 116 13.77 -1.52 4.31
N SER A 117 12.88 -1.57 3.32
CA SER A 117 11.91 -0.52 3.01
C SER A 117 10.54 -1.15 2.79
N PHE A 118 9.59 -0.83 3.66
CA PHE A 118 8.30 -1.49 3.73
C PHE A 118 7.19 -0.47 3.42
N ALA A 119 6.70 -0.48 2.19
CA ALA A 119 5.53 0.27 1.79
C ALA A 119 4.30 -0.21 2.57
N LEU A 120 3.62 0.72 3.23
CA LEU A 120 2.48 0.45 4.10
C LEU A 120 1.46 1.58 3.95
N PRO A 121 0.15 1.27 3.91
CA PRO A 121 -0.86 2.31 3.94
C PRO A 121 -0.81 3.08 5.26
N ALA A 122 -1.35 4.30 5.25
CA ALA A 122 -1.48 5.08 6.46
C ALA A 122 -2.24 4.30 7.56
N GLY A 123 -1.80 4.49 8.80
CA GLY A 123 -2.35 3.82 9.96
C GLY A 123 -1.35 3.68 11.09
N THR A 124 -1.87 3.22 12.24
CA THR A 124 -1.05 2.93 13.42
C THR A 124 -0.80 1.43 13.53
N TYR A 125 0.47 1.06 13.43
CA TYR A 125 0.96 -0.31 13.54
C TYR A 125 1.42 -0.55 14.98
N LYS A 126 0.74 -1.47 15.65
CA LYS A 126 0.95 -1.76 17.08
C LYS A 126 2.03 -2.80 17.33
N TYR A 127 2.35 -3.58 16.32
CA TYR A 127 3.29 -4.69 16.44
C TYR A 127 4.07 -4.86 15.13
N ILE A 128 5.36 -4.58 15.18
CA ILE A 128 6.28 -4.66 14.04
C ILE A 128 7.44 -5.57 14.45
N GLY A 129 7.78 -6.54 13.61
CA GLY A 129 8.82 -7.50 13.95
C GLY A 129 9.36 -8.27 12.76
N VAL A 130 10.25 -9.20 13.05
CA VAL A 130 10.78 -10.16 12.08
C VAL A 130 10.12 -11.51 12.35
N LEU A 131 9.46 -12.07 11.35
CA LEU A 131 8.79 -13.36 11.37
C LEU A 131 9.66 -14.40 10.67
N GLN A 132 9.91 -15.52 11.35
CA GLN A 132 10.58 -16.69 10.79
C GLN A 132 9.58 -17.78 10.47
N ARG A 133 9.67 -18.34 9.26
CA ARG A 133 9.13 -19.66 8.94
C ARG A 133 10.20 -20.73 9.18
N PHE A 134 9.94 -21.63 10.11
CA PHE A 134 10.90 -22.68 10.51
C PHE A 134 10.46 -24.10 10.12
N ARG A 135 9.30 -24.23 9.45
CA ARG A 135 8.85 -25.46 8.80
C ARG A 135 8.54 -25.16 7.33
N GLU A 136 8.45 -26.21 6.52
CA GLU A 136 8.12 -26.08 5.10
C GLU A 136 6.66 -25.62 4.90
N GLU A 137 5.74 -26.27 5.59
CA GLU A 137 4.31 -25.96 5.57
C GLU A 137 4.00 -24.61 6.21
N ILE A 138 3.17 -23.79 5.55
CA ILE A 138 2.71 -22.51 6.09
C ILE A 138 1.51 -22.77 7.01
N SER A 139 1.76 -22.76 8.31
CA SER A 139 0.75 -22.83 9.38
C SER A 139 1.11 -21.88 10.53
N VAL A 140 0.19 -21.58 11.45
CA VAL A 140 0.52 -20.73 12.63
C VAL A 140 1.68 -21.34 13.40
N GLY A 141 1.67 -22.66 13.59
CA GLY A 141 2.73 -23.39 14.28
C GLY A 141 4.05 -23.50 13.52
N SER A 142 4.13 -23.02 12.28
CA SER A 142 5.36 -22.92 11.49
C SER A 142 6.04 -21.55 11.59
N LEU A 143 5.37 -20.59 12.22
CA LEU A 143 5.77 -19.20 12.30
C LEU A 143 6.20 -18.86 13.71
N ARG A 144 7.22 -18.02 13.84
CA ARG A 144 7.64 -17.45 15.13
C ARG A 144 8.25 -16.08 14.94
N VAL A 145 8.05 -15.19 15.90
CA VAL A 145 8.66 -13.86 15.93
C VAL A 145 10.08 -13.98 16.47
N VAL A 146 11.07 -13.54 15.69
CA VAL A 146 12.50 -13.64 16.04
C VAL A 146 13.16 -12.29 16.29
N GLY A 147 12.47 -11.19 15.97
CA GLY A 147 12.87 -9.83 16.29
C GLY A 147 11.63 -8.96 16.49
N LEU A 148 11.77 -7.92 17.30
CA LEU A 148 10.69 -7.00 17.66
C LEU A 148 11.21 -5.56 17.58
N TYR A 149 10.42 -4.67 16.97
CA TYR A 149 10.57 -3.24 17.19
C TYR A 149 9.89 -2.88 18.51
N GLY A 150 10.69 -2.59 19.53
CA GLY A 150 10.20 -2.47 20.89
C GLY A 150 11.08 -1.62 21.79
N SER A 151 10.64 -1.45 23.02
CA SER A 151 11.37 -0.77 24.08
C SER A 151 12.66 -1.52 24.42
N ASN A 152 13.57 -0.84 25.12
CA ASN A 152 14.82 -1.45 25.61
C ASN A 152 14.63 -2.27 26.90
N SER A 153 13.40 -2.65 27.26
CA SER A 153 13.13 -3.50 28.41
C SER A 153 13.51 -4.96 28.15
N ILE A 154 13.61 -5.75 29.22
CA ILE A 154 13.87 -7.20 29.14
C ILE A 154 12.72 -7.91 29.85
N PRO A 155 11.78 -8.57 29.13
CA PRO A 155 11.69 -8.66 27.67
C PRO A 155 11.27 -7.33 27.01
N PRO A 156 11.56 -7.12 25.71
CA PRO A 156 11.16 -5.92 24.99
C PRO A 156 9.65 -5.87 24.82
N GLU A 157 9.05 -4.69 25.03
CA GLU A 157 7.63 -4.43 24.79
C GLU A 157 7.44 -3.77 23.42
N PRO A 158 6.38 -4.09 22.66
CA PRO A 158 6.17 -3.49 21.35
C PRO A 158 5.98 -1.97 21.39
N LEU A 159 6.62 -1.27 20.46
CA LEU A 159 6.37 0.15 20.23
C LEU A 159 5.48 0.34 19.02
N GLN A 160 4.53 1.28 19.14
CA GLN A 160 3.62 1.61 18.05
C GLN A 160 4.30 2.59 17.09
N VAL A 161 4.03 2.43 15.80
CA VAL A 161 4.46 3.35 14.75
C VAL A 161 3.24 3.82 13.98
N THR A 162 3.06 5.12 13.91
CA THR A 162 2.04 5.76 13.07
C THR A 162 2.68 6.16 11.76
N VAL A 163 2.12 5.67 10.66
CA VAL A 163 2.45 6.08 9.29
C VAL A 163 1.31 6.98 8.83
N GLU A 164 1.58 8.25 8.60
CA GLU A 164 0.61 9.18 8.00
C GLU A 164 0.59 9.06 6.48
N ASP A 165 -0.43 9.66 5.85
CA ASP A 165 -0.46 9.77 4.40
C ASP A 165 0.79 10.50 3.90
N PHE A 166 1.41 9.95 2.87
CA PHE A 166 2.63 10.48 2.25
C PHE A 166 3.84 10.57 3.20
N GLN A 167 3.84 9.78 4.28
CA GLN A 167 4.93 9.74 5.25
C GLN A 167 5.70 8.42 5.18
N PHE A 168 7.03 8.51 5.10
CA PHE A 168 7.92 7.36 5.26
C PHE A 168 8.68 7.42 6.58
N VAL A 169 8.33 6.57 7.54
CA VAL A 169 8.94 6.53 8.88
C VAL A 169 10.28 5.81 8.85
N ARG A 170 11.36 6.51 9.19
CA ARG A 170 12.72 5.95 9.24
C ARG A 170 13.11 5.57 10.67
N GLY A 171 14.12 4.71 10.80
CA GLY A 171 14.71 4.36 12.09
C GLY A 171 13.96 3.27 12.85
N VAL A 172 13.09 2.51 12.16
CA VAL A 172 12.43 1.32 12.71
C VAL A 172 13.43 0.16 12.73
N ASN A 173 14.43 0.26 13.60
CA ASN A 173 15.52 -0.72 13.70
C ASN A 173 15.13 -1.88 14.61
N MET A 174 15.47 -3.10 14.22
CA MET A 174 15.13 -4.32 14.96
C MET A 174 16.38 -5.14 15.24
N LYS A 175 16.39 -5.85 16.37
CA LYS A 175 17.42 -6.83 16.71
C LYS A 175 16.82 -8.22 16.68
N VAL A 176 17.55 -9.16 16.07
CA VAL A 176 17.16 -10.57 15.94
C VAL A 176 18.18 -11.43 16.68
N ASN A 177 17.69 -12.24 17.61
CA ASN A 177 18.45 -13.29 18.27
C ASN A 177 17.62 -14.57 18.24
N PHE A 178 18.02 -15.54 17.41
CA PHE A 178 17.23 -16.77 17.27
C PHE A 178 17.34 -17.73 18.46
N HIS A 179 18.33 -17.55 19.35
CA HIS A 179 18.45 -18.31 20.60
C HIS A 179 17.62 -17.72 21.74
N LYS A 180 17.32 -16.41 21.68
CA LYS A 180 16.52 -15.67 22.66
C LYS A 180 15.46 -14.84 21.93
N PRO A 181 14.50 -15.49 21.23
CA PRO A 181 13.46 -14.76 20.53
C PRO A 181 12.58 -13.99 21.54
N PRO A 182 11.91 -12.91 21.11
CA PRO A 182 10.91 -12.22 21.93
C PRO A 182 9.81 -13.17 22.42
N ARG A 183 9.06 -12.72 23.44
CA ARG A 183 7.87 -13.45 23.89
C ARG A 183 6.91 -13.62 22.70
N GLN A 184 6.55 -14.86 22.40
CA GLN A 184 5.64 -15.15 21.30
C GLN A 184 4.24 -14.66 21.68
N PRO A 185 3.55 -13.97 20.75
CA PRO A 185 2.19 -13.52 21.02
C PRO A 185 1.15 -14.65 20.86
N PHE A 186 1.51 -15.75 20.18
CA PHE A 186 0.65 -16.90 19.90
C PHE A 186 1.38 -18.23 20.13
#